data_AF-A0A935MW76-F1
#
_entry.id   AF-A0A935MW76-F1
#
_cell.length_a   1.000
_cell.length_b   1.000
_cell.length_c   1.000
_cell.angle_alpha   90.00
_cell.angle_beta   90.00
_cell.angle_gamma   90.00
#
_symmetry.space_group_name_H-M   'P 1'
#
loop_
_entity.id
_entity.type
_entity.pdbx_description
1 polymer ?
#
loop_
_entity_poly.entity_id
_entity_poly.type
_entity_poly.pdbx_seq_one_letter_code
_entity_poly.pdbx_strand_id
1 'polypeptide(L)'
;MRKKIILIYLLISVFILLLGGYFFLYNIYGSEVKRSAQNLYADTSSEITIEVFPINALGKKAWFRKSSATFEIIEGLELIEITERNEESGFIKIRSKGKTGLVGIKIKSEHSLLPEYIEIEILALTV
;
A
#
# COMPACT_ATOMS: atom_id res chain seq x y z
N MET A 1 38.38 -19.17 29.87
CA MET A 1 36.96 -19.45 30.13
C MET A 1 36.06 -18.22 29.99
N ARG A 2 36.32 -17.07 30.65
CA ARG A 2 35.51 -15.83 30.52
C ARG A 2 35.23 -15.38 29.08
N LYS A 3 36.23 -15.37 28.20
CA LYS A 3 36.04 -14.98 26.78
C LYS A 3 35.03 -15.88 26.03
N LYS A 4 35.05 -17.19 26.29
CA LYS A 4 34.09 -18.15 25.69
C LYS A 4 32.67 -17.91 26.21
N ILE A 5 32.54 -17.62 27.49
CA ILE A 5 31.25 -17.31 28.13
C ILE A 5 30.67 -15.99 27.57
N ILE A 6 31.49 -14.94 27.46
CA ILE A 6 31.07 -13.66 26.86
C ILE A 6 30.63 -13.86 25.41
N LEU A 7 31.37 -14.66 24.63
CA LEU A 7 30.99 -14.97 23.26
C LEU A 7 29.64 -15.68 23.17
N ILE A 8 29.37 -16.63 24.07
CA ILE A 8 28.08 -17.33 24.13
C ILE A 8 26.94 -16.34 24.43
N TYR A 9 27.08 -15.46 25.42
CA TYR A 9 26.06 -14.46 25.73
C TYR A 9 25.84 -13.47 24.57
N LEU A 10 26.91 -13.07 23.89
CA LEU A 10 26.81 -12.22 22.70
C LEU A 10 26.00 -12.92 21.60
N LEU A 11 26.30 -14.20 21.31
CA LEU A 11 25.56 -14.98 20.31
C LEU A 11 24.09 -15.15 20.69
N ILE A 12 23.78 -15.43 21.95
CA ILE A 12 22.40 -15.52 22.44
C ILE A 12 21.68 -14.18 22.27
N SER A 13 22.33 -13.07 22.64
CA SER A 13 21.74 -11.73 22.49
C SER A 13 21.46 -11.41 21.02
N VAL A 14 22.39 -11.72 20.11
CA VAL A 14 22.19 -11.53 18.67
C VAL A 14 21.03 -12.40 18.18
N PHE A 15 20.95 -13.65 18.61
CA PHE A 15 19.86 -14.55 18.23
C PHE A 15 18.49 -14.03 18.68
N ILE A 16 18.38 -13.54 19.93
CA ILE A 16 17.13 -12.93 20.44
C ILE A 16 16.76 -11.69 19.64
N LEU A 17 17.74 -10.83 19.31
CA LEU A 17 17.51 -9.65 18.48
C LEU A 17 17.04 -10.01 17.06
N LEU A 18 17.58 -11.09 16.47
CA LEU A 18 17.14 -11.59 15.17
C LEU A 18 15.69 -12.11 15.23
N LEU A 19 15.33 -12.87 16.26
CA LEU A 19 13.96 -13.33 16.48
C LEU A 19 12.99 -12.15 16.67
N GLY A 20 13.37 -11.18 17.50
CA GLY A 20 12.59 -9.96 17.70
C GLY A 20 12.45 -9.18 16.40
N GLY A 21 13.54 -8.97 15.67
CA GLY A 21 13.53 -8.29 14.37
C GLY A 21 12.61 -8.99 13.36
N TYR A 22 12.68 -10.31 13.27
CA TYR A 22 11.76 -11.10 12.43
C TYR A 22 10.30 -10.87 12.83
N PHE A 23 10.00 -10.97 14.13
CA PHE A 23 8.64 -10.80 14.63
C PHE A 23 8.07 -9.41 14.35
N PHE A 24 8.85 -8.35 14.62
CA PHE A 24 8.35 -6.98 14.51
C PHE A 24 8.41 -6.40 13.09
N LEU A 25 9.35 -6.84 12.25
CA LEU A 25 9.58 -6.23 10.93
C LEU A 25 9.01 -7.03 9.76
N TYR A 26 8.96 -8.36 9.87
CA TYR A 26 8.62 -9.25 8.75
C TYR A 26 7.17 -9.74 8.77
N ASN A 27 6.61 -10.01 9.96
CA ASN A 27 5.22 -10.45 10.07
C ASN A 27 4.24 -9.36 9.60
N ILE A 28 3.18 -9.79 8.94
CA ILE A 28 2.11 -8.93 8.44
C ILE A 28 1.01 -8.86 9.50
N TYR A 29 0.63 -7.65 9.88
CA TYR A 29 -0.43 -7.37 10.86
C TYR A 29 -1.64 -6.68 10.23
N GLY A 30 -1.51 -6.21 8.99
CA GLY A 30 -2.58 -5.61 8.21
C GLY A 30 -2.10 -5.13 6.85
N SER A 31 -2.92 -4.31 6.20
CA SER A 31 -2.61 -3.64 4.95
C SER A 31 -2.95 -2.16 5.05
N GLU A 32 -2.23 -1.33 4.29
CA GLU A 32 -2.50 0.09 4.17
C GLU A 32 -2.56 0.49 2.69
N VAL A 33 -3.45 1.43 2.36
CA VAL A 33 -3.61 1.99 1.02
C VAL A 33 -2.85 3.31 0.95
N LYS A 34 -1.89 3.41 0.03
CA LYS A 34 -1.17 4.66 -0.26
C LYS A 34 -1.47 5.15 -1.66
N ARG A 35 -1.62 6.47 -1.78
CA ARG A 35 -1.88 7.17 -3.03
C ARG A 35 -0.71 8.11 -3.33
N SER A 36 -0.36 8.28 -4.60
CA SER A 36 0.69 9.24 -5.00
C SER A 36 0.24 10.70 -4.86
N ALA A 37 -1.05 10.96 -5.00
CA ALA A 37 -1.68 12.25 -4.82
C ALA A 37 -3.07 12.09 -4.21
N GLN A 38 -3.60 13.17 -3.65
CA GLN A 38 -4.95 13.19 -3.08
C GLN A 38 -6.03 13.27 -4.16
N ASN A 39 -5.79 14.11 -5.17
CA ASN A 39 -6.77 14.47 -6.20
C ASN A 39 -6.15 14.34 -7.60
N LEU A 40 -7.00 14.06 -8.58
CA LEU A 40 -6.70 14.19 -10.00
C LEU A 40 -7.09 15.59 -10.48
N TYR A 41 -6.59 15.96 -11.65
CA TYR A 41 -7.04 17.17 -12.35
C TYR A 41 -7.77 16.79 -13.64
N ALA A 42 -8.69 17.65 -14.07
CA ALA A 42 -9.46 17.51 -15.31
C ALA A 42 -8.59 17.84 -16.53
N ASP A 43 -7.41 17.24 -16.61
CA ASP A 43 -6.55 17.14 -17.78
C ASP A 43 -6.39 15.67 -18.18
N THR A 44 -5.95 15.40 -19.41
CA THR A 44 -5.80 14.03 -19.93
C THR A 44 -4.43 13.40 -19.59
N SER A 45 -3.67 14.00 -18.66
CA SER A 45 -2.31 13.61 -18.29
C SER A 45 -2.13 13.33 -16.78
N SER A 46 -3.09 13.74 -15.96
CA SER A 46 -3.10 13.60 -14.52
C SER A 46 -3.27 12.13 -14.16
N GLU A 47 -2.32 11.60 -13.41
CA GLU A 47 -2.29 10.20 -12.99
C GLU A 47 -2.21 10.08 -11.47
N ILE A 48 -2.88 9.06 -10.94
CA ILE A 48 -2.71 8.62 -9.56
C ILE A 48 -2.35 7.14 -9.57
N THR A 49 -1.35 6.79 -8.76
CA THR A 49 -1.07 5.40 -8.39
C THR A 49 -1.63 5.13 -7.01
N ILE A 50 -2.33 4.01 -6.88
CA ILE A 50 -2.81 3.47 -5.62
C ILE A 50 -2.08 2.15 -5.39
N GLU A 51 -1.36 2.06 -4.27
CA GLU A 51 -0.62 0.87 -3.84
C GLU A 51 -1.15 0.39 -2.50
N VAL A 52 -1.44 -0.90 -2.40
CA VAL A 52 -1.77 -1.60 -1.16
C VAL A 52 -0.54 -2.35 -0.71
N PHE A 53 -0.04 -2.06 0.49
CA PHE A 53 1.13 -2.74 1.03
C PHE A 53 0.87 -3.28 2.44
N PRO A 54 1.48 -4.42 2.78
CA PRO A 54 1.34 -5.00 4.10
C PRO A 54 2.09 -4.16 5.14
N ILE A 55 1.50 -4.01 6.32
CA ILE A 55 2.12 -3.34 7.46
C ILE A 55 2.55 -4.34 8.54
N ASN A 56 3.66 -4.06 9.20
CA ASN A 56 4.21 -4.84 10.28
C ASN A 56 3.72 -4.37 11.66
N ALA A 57 4.19 -5.00 12.74
CA ALA A 57 3.79 -4.68 14.11
C ALA A 57 4.08 -3.23 14.53
N LEU A 58 5.00 -2.55 13.82
CA LEU A 58 5.37 -1.16 14.06
C LEU A 58 4.57 -0.17 13.19
N GLY A 59 3.57 -0.65 12.44
CA GLY A 59 2.78 0.17 11.52
C GLY A 59 3.55 0.64 10.28
N LYS A 60 4.68 -0.01 9.94
CA LYS A 60 5.48 0.31 8.75
C LYS A 60 5.32 -0.77 7.69
N LYS A 61 5.65 -0.46 6.43
CA LYS A 61 5.69 -1.46 5.35
C LYS A 61 6.53 -2.68 5.77
N ALA A 62 5.90 -3.86 5.76
CA ALA A 62 6.55 -5.12 6.09
C ALA A 62 7.64 -5.43 5.05
N TRP A 63 8.82 -5.84 5.53
CA TRP A 63 9.99 -5.99 4.66
C TRP A 63 9.85 -7.18 3.74
N PHE A 64 10.12 -6.97 2.44
CA PHE A 64 10.10 -8.02 1.39
C PHE A 64 8.75 -8.74 1.24
N ARG A 65 7.65 -8.13 1.69
CA ARG A 65 6.30 -8.65 1.53
C ARG A 65 5.52 -7.79 0.53
N LYS A 66 4.66 -8.45 -0.24
CA LYS A 66 3.63 -7.82 -1.07
C LYS A 66 2.27 -8.24 -0.53
N SER A 67 1.23 -7.50 -0.87
CA SER A 67 -0.15 -7.86 -0.56
C SER A 67 -0.95 -7.80 -1.84
N SER A 68 -1.65 -8.88 -2.15
CA SER A 68 -2.58 -8.86 -3.27
C SER A 68 -3.80 -8.02 -2.90
N ALA A 69 -4.34 -7.29 -3.87
CA ALA A 69 -5.55 -6.50 -3.69
C ALA A 69 -6.38 -6.42 -4.97
N THR A 70 -7.70 -6.52 -4.81
CA THR A 70 -8.66 -6.27 -5.88
C THR A 70 -9.19 -4.84 -5.78
N PHE A 71 -9.42 -4.23 -6.95
CA PHE A 71 -9.86 -2.84 -7.08
C PHE A 71 -11.17 -2.80 -7.86
N GLU A 72 -12.25 -2.32 -7.26
CA GLU A 72 -13.55 -2.19 -7.90
C GLU A 72 -13.91 -0.70 -7.97
N ILE A 73 -14.06 -0.16 -9.19
CA ILE A 73 -14.48 1.23 -9.38
C ILE A 73 -16.00 1.25 -9.31
N ILE A 74 -16.53 1.83 -8.23
CA ILE A 74 -17.96 1.90 -7.95
C ILE A 74 -18.57 3.14 -8.60
N GLU A 75 -17.80 4.23 -8.72
CA GLU A 75 -18.26 5.53 -9.20
C GLU A 75 -17.21 6.18 -10.10
N GLY A 76 -17.64 6.90 -11.13
CA GLY A 76 -16.76 7.72 -11.97
C GLY A 76 -15.89 6.94 -12.96
N LEU A 77 -16.27 5.72 -13.34
CA LEU A 77 -15.52 4.91 -14.33
C LEU A 77 -15.39 5.62 -15.69
N GLU A 78 -16.40 6.40 -16.07
CA GLU A 78 -16.42 7.22 -17.26
C GLU A 78 -15.45 8.42 -17.21
N LEU A 79 -14.99 8.80 -16.00
CA LEU A 79 -14.09 9.93 -15.76
C LEU A 79 -12.61 9.53 -15.80
N ILE A 80 -12.30 8.23 -15.70
CA ILE A 80 -10.93 7.73 -15.63
C ILE A 80 -10.64 6.61 -16.62
N GLU A 81 -9.36 6.40 -16.90
CA GLU A 81 -8.81 5.26 -17.62
C GLU A 81 -7.84 4.52 -16.70
N ILE A 82 -7.91 3.18 -16.68
CA ILE A 82 -6.93 2.35 -15.97
C ILE A 82 -5.76 2.13 -16.90
N THR A 83 -4.60 2.69 -16.57
CA THR A 83 -3.40 2.61 -17.42
C THR A 83 -2.49 1.44 -17.03
N GLU A 84 -2.55 1.02 -15.77
CA GLU A 84 -1.81 -0.14 -15.27
C GLU A 84 -2.57 -0.80 -14.12
N ARG A 85 -2.52 -2.13 -14.04
CA ARG A 85 -3.15 -2.90 -12.97
C ARG A 85 -2.35 -4.15 -12.69
N ASN A 86 -1.99 -4.35 -11.43
CA ASN A 86 -1.34 -5.55 -10.94
C ASN A 86 -1.91 -5.91 -9.58
N GLU A 87 -2.91 -6.79 -9.58
CA GLU A 87 -3.59 -7.23 -8.36
C GLU A 87 -2.69 -8.05 -7.45
N GLU A 88 -1.71 -8.80 -7.99
CA GLU A 88 -0.75 -9.57 -7.19
C GLU A 88 0.15 -8.68 -6.33
N SER A 89 0.54 -7.52 -6.85
CA SER A 89 1.29 -6.51 -6.10
C SER A 89 0.41 -5.49 -5.38
N GLY A 90 -0.91 -5.59 -5.51
CA GLY A 90 -1.85 -4.62 -4.96
C GLY A 90 -1.68 -3.21 -5.55
N PHE A 91 -1.49 -3.12 -6.87
CA PHE A 91 -1.20 -1.87 -7.56
C PHE A 91 -2.24 -1.56 -8.64
N ILE A 92 -2.68 -0.31 -8.70
CA ILE A 92 -3.45 0.24 -9.81
C ILE A 92 -2.98 1.65 -10.13
N LYS A 93 -2.89 1.97 -11.42
CA LYS A 93 -2.68 3.32 -11.92
C LYS A 93 -3.89 3.74 -12.74
N ILE A 94 -4.41 4.92 -12.40
CA ILE A 94 -5.53 5.54 -13.08
C ILE A 94 -5.12 6.90 -13.64
N ARG A 95 -5.72 7.28 -14.75
CA ARG A 95 -5.53 8.57 -15.43
C ARG A 95 -6.89 9.25 -15.63
N SER A 96 -6.92 10.57 -15.48
CA SER A 96 -8.11 11.37 -15.77
C SER A 96 -8.41 11.42 -17.28
N LYS A 97 -9.70 11.44 -17.63
CA LYS A 97 -10.20 11.66 -19.00
C LYS A 97 -10.53 13.14 -19.28
N GLY A 98 -10.08 14.05 -18.42
CA GLY A 98 -10.29 15.50 -18.61
C GLY A 98 -11.65 16.03 -18.18
N LYS A 99 -12.40 15.30 -17.33
CA LYS A 99 -13.70 15.72 -16.80
C LYS A 99 -13.65 15.76 -15.28
N THR A 100 -14.23 16.81 -14.69
CA THR A 100 -14.37 16.92 -13.24
C THR A 100 -15.40 15.93 -12.69
N GLY A 101 -15.22 15.51 -11.45
CA GLY A 101 -16.17 14.65 -10.75
C GLY A 101 -15.51 13.88 -9.63
N LEU A 102 -16.20 12.84 -9.14
CA LEU A 102 -15.75 11.99 -8.05
C LEU A 102 -15.54 10.57 -8.57
N VAL A 103 -14.45 9.94 -8.15
CA VAL A 103 -14.16 8.54 -8.44
C VAL A 103 -14.12 7.77 -7.12
N GLY A 104 -15.00 6.79 -7.01
CA GLY A 104 -15.11 5.91 -5.85
C GLY A 104 -14.48 4.55 -6.14
N ILE A 105 -13.50 4.15 -5.34
CA ILE A 105 -12.79 2.88 -5.54
C ILE A 105 -12.87 2.07 -4.25
N LYS A 106 -13.43 0.87 -4.37
CA LYS A 106 -13.46 -0.14 -3.33
C LYS A 106 -12.26 -1.08 -3.49
N ILE A 107 -11.50 -1.25 -2.42
CA ILE A 107 -10.24 -1.97 -2.40
C ILE A 107 -10.35 -3.11 -1.40
N LYS A 108 -10.07 -4.34 -1.83
CA LYS A 108 -10.07 -5.50 -0.94
C LYS A 108 -8.69 -6.17 -0.98
N SER A 109 -7.93 -5.99 0.10
CA SER A 109 -6.67 -6.68 0.32
C SER A 109 -6.89 -8.09 0.87
N GLU A 110 -5.98 -9.01 0.53
CA GLU A 110 -5.86 -10.33 1.17
C GLU A 110 -5.65 -10.25 2.69
N HIS A 111 -4.98 -9.19 3.17
CA HIS A 111 -4.66 -9.01 4.60
C HIS A 111 -5.64 -8.08 5.32
N SER A 112 -6.75 -7.70 4.68
CA SER A 112 -7.82 -6.93 5.32
C SER A 112 -9.09 -7.76 5.46
N LEU A 113 -9.73 -7.69 6.63
CA LEU A 113 -11.03 -8.33 6.86
C LEU A 113 -12.16 -7.64 6.09
N LEU A 114 -12.10 -6.31 5.95
CA LEU A 114 -13.12 -5.51 5.29
C LEU A 114 -12.55 -4.80 4.05
N PRO A 115 -13.37 -4.58 3.02
CA PRO A 115 -12.96 -3.70 1.93
C PRO A 115 -12.84 -2.26 2.44
N GLU A 116 -11.85 -1.55 1.95
CA GLU A 116 -11.68 -0.11 2.14
C GLU A 116 -12.30 0.63 0.96
N TYR A 117 -12.91 1.78 1.18
CA TYR A 117 -13.44 2.63 0.13
C TYR A 117 -12.67 3.94 0.12
N ILE A 118 -12.14 4.32 -1.04
CA ILE A 118 -11.44 5.58 -1.23
C ILE A 118 -12.16 6.43 -2.27
N GLU A 119 -12.17 7.73 -2.01
CA GLU A 119 -12.68 8.74 -2.92
C GLU A 119 -11.51 9.55 -3.48
N ILE A 120 -11.59 9.86 -4.77
CA ILE A 120 -10.64 10.69 -5.49
C ILE A 120 -11.44 11.74 -6.25
N GLU A 121 -11.23 13.01 -5.89
CA GLU A 121 -11.81 14.13 -6.62
C GLU A 121 -10.98 14.44 -7.87
N ILE A 122 -11.65 14.70 -8.99
CA ILE A 122 -11.05 15.26 -10.19
C ILE A 122 -11.41 16.75 -10.24
N LEU A 123 -10.42 17.58 -9.92
CA LEU A 123 -10.56 19.03 -9.80
C LEU A 123 -10.41 19.72 -11.16
N ALA A 124 -11.03 20.90 -11.31
CA ALA A 124 -10.78 21.75 -12.46
C ALA A 124 -9.33 22.25 -12.47
N LEU A 125 -8.75 22.40 -13.66
CA LEU A 125 -7.48 23.11 -13.81
C LEU A 125 -7.66 24.56 -13.40
N THR A 126 -6.95 24.97 -12.35
CA THR A 126 -6.78 26.39 -12.05
C THR A 126 -5.68 26.90 -12.97
N VAL A 127 -6.07 27.71 -13.96
CA VAL A 127 -5.16 28.42 -14.87
C VAL A 127 -4.72 29.72 -14.21
#